data_AF-A0A382XRA3-F1
#
_entry.id   AF-A0A382XRA3-F1
#
_cell.length_a   1.000
_cell.length_b   1.000
_cell.length_c   1.000
_cell.angle_alpha   90.00
_cell.angle_beta   90.00
_cell.angle_gamma   90.00
#
_symmetry.space_group_name_H-M   'P 1'
#
loop_
_entity.id
_entity.type
_entity.pdbx_description
1 polymer ?
#
loop_
_entity_poly.entity_id
_entity_poly.type
_entity_poly.pdbx_seq_one_letter_code
_entity_poly.pdbx_strand_id
1 'polypeptide(L)'
;ETSPDDLEDKFGEQVRTFVEEVTDDKNLPKAVRKQRQIEHAKGLSEGAALIKLGDKISNVMDITKTPPTEWDAKRCLKYFDWAEMVINNCPKVNNNLENLFFEVLQSGRNSITLKQG
;
A
#
# COMPACT_ATOMS: atom_id res chain seq x y z
N GLU A 1 -7.05 -16.82 13.94
CA GLU A 1 -6.78 -16.67 12.50
C GLU A 1 -8.10 -16.52 11.77
N THR A 2 -8.08 -15.97 10.57
CA THR A 2 -9.22 -15.93 9.65
C THR A 2 -8.80 -16.71 8.41
N SER A 3 -9.54 -17.75 8.04
CA SER A 3 -9.25 -18.56 6.85
C SER A 3 -9.98 -18.05 5.60
N PRO A 4 -9.56 -18.46 4.39
CA PRO A 4 -10.31 -18.19 3.16
C PRO A 4 -11.77 -18.68 3.22
N ASP A 5 -12.01 -19.88 3.77
CA ASP A 5 -13.34 -20.45 3.93
C ASP A 5 -14.22 -19.58 4.85
N ASP A 6 -13.67 -19.09 5.97
CA ASP A 6 -14.37 -18.15 6.86
C ASP A 6 -14.79 -16.86 6.17
N LEU A 7 -14.00 -16.39 5.19
CA LEU A 7 -14.30 -15.17 4.43
C LEU A 7 -15.39 -15.42 3.39
N GLU A 8 -15.31 -16.54 2.68
CA GLU A 8 -16.31 -16.89 1.69
C GLU A 8 -17.67 -17.17 2.32
N ASP A 9 -17.71 -17.93 3.42
CA ASP A 9 -18.96 -18.23 4.14
C ASP A 9 -19.67 -16.96 4.64
N LYS A 10 -18.91 -15.92 5.02
CA LYS A 10 -19.47 -14.69 5.62
C LYS A 10 -19.70 -13.56 4.61
N PHE A 11 -18.88 -13.47 3.58
CA PHE A 11 -18.83 -12.30 2.69
C PHE A 11 -18.88 -12.66 1.21
N GLY A 12 -18.86 -13.95 0.87
CA GLY A 12 -18.88 -14.47 -0.50
C GLY A 12 -17.51 -14.51 -1.16
N GLU A 13 -17.45 -15.28 -2.25
CA GLU A 13 -16.23 -15.56 -3.03
C GLU A 13 -15.52 -14.29 -3.50
N GLN A 14 -16.27 -13.28 -3.93
CA GLN A 14 -15.70 -12.02 -4.44
C GLN A 14 -14.88 -11.30 -3.37
N VAL A 15 -15.39 -11.22 -2.13
CA VAL A 15 -14.66 -10.58 -1.03
C VAL A 15 -13.46 -11.42 -0.63
N ARG A 16 -13.60 -12.76 -0.52
CA ARG A 16 -12.47 -13.66 -0.27
C ARG A 16 -11.35 -13.42 -1.29
N THR A 17 -11.70 -13.40 -2.58
CA THR A 17 -10.73 -13.22 -3.68
C THR A 17 -9.97 -11.90 -3.54
N PHE A 18 -10.66 -10.78 -3.32
CA PHE A 18 -9.99 -9.50 -3.12
C PHE A 18 -9.08 -9.51 -1.89
N VAL A 19 -9.52 -10.12 -0.78
CA VAL A 19 -8.71 -10.24 0.43
C VAL A 19 -7.45 -11.06 0.17
N GLU A 20 -7.54 -12.17 -0.55
CA GLU A 20 -6.39 -12.99 -0.93
C GLU A 20 -5.40 -12.22 -1.79
N GLU A 21 -5.87 -11.52 -2.83
CA GLU A 21 -5.02 -10.71 -3.71
C GLU A 21 -4.25 -9.62 -2.95
N VAL A 22 -4.85 -9.05 -1.90
CA VAL A 22 -4.18 -7.98 -1.14
C VAL A 22 -3.41 -8.48 0.09
N THR A 23 -3.42 -9.78 0.37
CA THR A 23 -2.75 -10.38 1.54
C THR A 23 -1.31 -10.75 1.24
N ASP A 24 -0.38 -10.23 2.05
CA ASP A 24 1.03 -10.64 2.02
C ASP A 24 1.23 -12.01 2.69
N ASP A 25 2.09 -12.85 2.10
CA ASP A 25 2.61 -14.04 2.78
C ASP A 25 3.57 -13.64 3.92
N LYS A 26 3.08 -13.74 5.17
CA LYS A 26 3.81 -13.36 6.38
C LYS A 26 4.93 -14.33 6.78
N ASN A 27 5.06 -15.49 6.12
CA ASN A 27 6.17 -16.41 6.35
C ASN A 27 7.48 -15.92 5.74
N LEU A 28 7.43 -14.89 4.90
CA LEU A 28 8.59 -14.36 4.20
C LEU A 28 9.23 -13.17 4.95
N PRO A 29 10.56 -12.99 4.80
CA PRO A 29 11.22 -11.81 5.32
C PRO A 29 10.60 -10.51 4.79
N LYS A 30 10.57 -9.47 5.62
CA LYS A 30 9.95 -8.17 5.30
C LYS A 30 10.43 -7.58 3.97
N ALA A 31 11.71 -7.70 3.66
CA ALA A 31 12.27 -7.23 2.39
C ALA A 31 11.70 -7.99 1.18
N VAL A 32 11.58 -9.32 1.29
CA VAL A 32 10.98 -10.17 0.25
C VAL A 32 9.51 -9.84 0.06
N ARG A 33 8.75 -9.63 1.14
CA ARG A 33 7.35 -9.19 1.06
C ARG A 33 7.20 -7.86 0.33
N LYS A 34 8.05 -6.88 0.66
CA LYS A 34 8.06 -5.57 -0.03
C LYS A 34 8.32 -5.70 -1.54
N GLN A 35 9.28 -6.54 -1.92
CA GLN A 35 9.60 -6.78 -3.32
C GLN A 35 8.44 -7.48 -4.05
N ARG A 36 7.85 -8.51 -3.42
CA ARG A 36 6.69 -9.21 -3.98
C ARG A 36 5.49 -8.30 -4.18
N GLN A 37 5.25 -7.31 -3.32
CA GLN A 37 4.16 -6.34 -3.55
C GLN A 37 4.36 -5.54 -4.85
N ILE A 38 5.60 -5.22 -5.23
CA ILE A 38 5.87 -4.50 -6.49
C ILE A 38 5.60 -5.42 -7.68
N GLU A 39 6.09 -6.66 -7.62
CA GLU A 39 5.95 -7.65 -8.70
C GLU A 39 4.48 -8.09 -8.89
N HIS A 40 3.78 -8.34 -7.79
CA HIS A 40 2.39 -8.78 -7.78
C HIS A 40 1.41 -7.69 -8.22
N ALA A 41 1.73 -6.41 -7.95
CA ALA A 41 0.83 -5.28 -8.21
C ALA A 41 0.28 -5.25 -9.65
N LYS A 42 1.08 -5.65 -10.65
CA LYS A 42 0.68 -5.69 -12.06
C LYS A 42 -0.45 -6.69 -12.35
N GLY A 43 -0.54 -7.75 -11.56
CA GLY A 43 -1.52 -8.83 -11.74
C GLY A 43 -2.81 -8.65 -10.93
N LEU A 44 -2.95 -7.55 -10.17
CA LEU A 44 -4.15 -7.31 -9.37
C LEU A 44 -5.39 -7.13 -10.26
N SER A 45 -6.52 -7.63 -9.79
CA SER A 45 -7.84 -7.26 -10.31
C SER A 45 -8.11 -5.78 -10.09
N GLU A 46 -9.08 -5.21 -10.84
CA GLU A 46 -9.41 -3.78 -10.70
C GLU A 46 -9.84 -3.41 -9.28
N GLY A 47 -10.65 -4.28 -8.65
CA GLY A 47 -11.09 -4.12 -7.26
C GLY A 47 -9.93 -4.19 -6.26
N ALA A 48 -9.01 -5.15 -6.43
CA ALA A 48 -7.84 -5.27 -5.58
C ALA A 48 -6.85 -4.10 -5.77
N ALA A 49 -6.73 -3.56 -6.98
CA ALA A 49 -5.95 -2.36 -7.26
C ALA A 49 -6.51 -1.13 -6.54
N LEU A 50 -7.85 -0.96 -6.51
CA LEU A 50 -8.50 0.11 -5.73
C LEU A 50 -8.21 -0.01 -4.23
N ILE A 51 -8.29 -1.23 -3.67
CA ILE A 51 -7.96 -1.50 -2.26
C ILE A 51 -6.49 -1.15 -1.98
N LYS A 52 -5.58 -1.57 -2.86
CA LYS A 52 -4.14 -1.30 -2.72
C LYS A 52 -3.84 0.20 -2.77
N LEU A 53 -4.54 0.94 -3.63
CA LEU A 53 -4.42 2.39 -3.75
C LEU A 53 -4.91 3.10 -2.48
N GLY A 54 -6.09 2.73 -1.98
CA GLY A 54 -6.62 3.25 -0.72
C GLY A 54 -5.70 2.99 0.48
N ASP A 55 -5.16 1.76 0.59
CA ASP A 55 -4.16 1.40 1.60
C ASP A 55 -2.93 2.31 1.54
N LYS A 56 -2.35 2.52 0.36
CA LYS A 56 -1.14 3.35 0.23
C LYS A 56 -1.41 4.82 0.50
N ILE A 57 -2.56 5.36 0.08
CA ILE A 57 -2.98 6.72 0.42
C ILE A 57 -3.05 6.89 1.94
N SER A 58 -3.77 6.00 2.63
CA SER A 58 -3.91 6.04 4.09
C SER A 58 -2.55 5.98 4.80
N ASN A 59 -1.71 5.00 4.43
CA ASN A 59 -0.40 4.83 5.04
C ASN A 59 0.53 6.03 4.83
N VAL A 60 0.53 6.64 3.64
CA VAL A 60 1.35 7.83 3.34
C VAL A 60 0.89 9.01 4.19
N MET A 61 -0.42 9.23 4.31
CA MET A 61 -0.96 10.29 5.17
C MET A 61 -0.61 10.07 6.64
N ASP A 62 -0.72 8.84 7.13
CA ASP A 62 -0.41 8.51 8.53
C ASP A 62 1.08 8.70 8.83
N ILE A 63 1.97 8.21 7.97
CA ILE A 63 3.43 8.41 8.16
C ILE A 63 3.79 9.91 8.11
N THR A 64 3.10 10.69 7.29
CA THR A 64 3.33 12.14 7.19
C THR A 64 2.93 12.87 8.49
N LYS A 65 1.74 12.55 9.02
CA LYS A 65 1.17 13.19 10.20
C LYS A 65 1.82 12.68 11.50
N THR A 66 1.91 11.37 11.63
CA THR A 66 2.32 10.65 12.84
C THR A 66 3.26 9.51 12.45
N PRO A 67 4.51 9.84 12.08
CA PRO A 67 5.49 8.80 11.73
C PRO A 67 5.70 7.86 12.93
N PRO A 68 5.93 6.56 12.70
CA PRO A 68 6.28 5.64 13.77
C PRO A 68 7.49 6.15 14.55
N THR A 69 7.45 6.02 15.88
CA THR A 69 8.46 6.58 16.79
C THR A 69 9.89 6.11 16.50
N GLU A 70 10.04 4.92 15.93
CA GLU A 70 11.30 4.29 15.57
C GLU A 70 11.76 4.57 14.14
N TRP A 71 11.10 5.48 13.42
CA TRP A 71 11.44 5.83 12.04
C TRP A 71 12.09 7.20 11.99
N ASP A 72 13.31 7.22 11.48
CA ASP A 72 13.91 8.46 11.00
C ASP A 72 13.26 8.90 9.68
N ALA A 73 13.47 10.15 9.30
CA ALA A 73 12.90 10.68 8.07
C ALA A 73 13.43 9.96 6.81
N LYS A 74 14.66 9.44 6.84
CA LYS A 74 15.20 8.59 5.77
C LYS A 74 14.37 7.32 5.57
N ARG A 75 13.93 6.68 6.66
CA ARG A 75 13.07 5.49 6.61
C ARG A 75 11.66 5.83 6.13
N CYS A 76 11.12 6.99 6.50
CA CYS A 76 9.86 7.49 5.95
C CYS A 76 9.94 7.70 4.42
N LEU A 77 10.99 8.38 3.94
CA LEU A 77 11.19 8.60 2.50
C LEU A 77 11.36 7.28 1.74
N LYS A 78 12.13 6.32 2.28
CA LYS A 78 12.23 4.96 1.70
C LYS A 78 10.90 4.23 1.64
N TYR A 79 9.98 4.49 2.57
CA TYR A 79 8.63 3.94 2.49
C TYR A 79 7.84 4.60 1.37
N PHE A 80 7.93 5.92 1.21
CA PHE A 80 7.29 6.66 0.12
C PHE A 80 7.76 6.18 -1.25
N ASP A 81 9.08 6.00 -1.44
CA ASP A 81 9.64 5.47 -2.69
C ASP A 81 9.09 4.06 -2.99
N TRP A 82 9.05 3.21 -1.96
CA TRP A 82 8.47 1.86 -2.10
C TRP A 82 6.97 1.89 -2.42
N ALA A 83 6.19 2.76 -1.76
CA ALA A 83 4.77 2.91 -2.03
C ALA A 83 4.53 3.36 -3.47
N GLU A 84 5.32 4.31 -3.97
CA GLU A 84 5.29 4.77 -5.36
C GLU A 84 5.59 3.64 -6.34
N MET A 85 6.62 2.82 -6.09
CA MET A 85 6.93 1.67 -6.93
C MET A 85 5.77 0.65 -7.01
N VAL A 86 5.06 0.42 -5.91
CA VAL A 86 3.89 -0.47 -5.88
C VAL A 86 2.74 0.12 -6.71
N ILE A 87 2.40 1.39 -6.50
CA ILE A 87 1.28 2.04 -7.21
C ILE A 87 1.57 2.21 -8.71
N ASN A 88 2.82 2.48 -9.09
CA ASN A 88 3.21 2.55 -10.49
C ASN A 88 3.10 1.19 -11.23
N ASN A 89 3.15 0.07 -10.50
CA ASN A 89 2.92 -1.25 -11.08
C ASN A 89 1.46 -1.70 -11.04
N CYS A 90 0.57 -1.00 -10.32
CA CYS A 90 -0.85 -1.35 -10.30
C CYS A 90 -1.53 -1.02 -11.65
N PRO A 91 -2.57 -1.77 -12.05
CA PRO A 91 -3.49 -1.36 -13.10
C PRO A 91 -4.05 0.05 -12.85
N LYS A 92 -4.25 0.80 -13.93
CA LYS A 92 -4.85 2.13 -13.90
C LYS A 92 -6.37 1.98 -13.89
N VAL A 93 -6.99 2.32 -12.78
CA VAL A 93 -8.40 1.98 -12.49
C VAL A 93 -9.20 3.17 -11.98
N ASN A 94 -8.55 4.20 -11.45
CA ASN A 94 -9.23 5.37 -10.90
C ASN A 94 -8.30 6.58 -10.84
N ASN A 95 -8.37 7.41 -11.88
CA ASN A 95 -7.54 8.61 -12.01
C ASN A 95 -7.63 9.55 -10.79
N ASN A 96 -8.79 9.68 -10.15
CA ASN A 96 -8.94 10.57 -9.00
C ASN A 96 -8.16 10.06 -7.79
N LEU A 97 -8.24 8.77 -7.48
CA LEU A 97 -7.47 8.17 -6.39
C LEU A 97 -5.98 8.10 -6.72
N GLU A 98 -5.62 7.89 -7.99
CA GLU A 98 -4.23 7.89 -8.42
C GLU A 98 -3.60 9.28 -8.26
N ASN A 99 -4.30 10.33 -8.72
CA ASN A 99 -3.86 11.71 -8.51
C ASN A 99 -3.75 12.05 -7.02
N LEU A 100 -4.77 11.67 -6.22
CA LEU A 100 -4.73 11.87 -4.78
C LEU A 100 -3.53 11.18 -4.14
N PHE A 101 -3.18 9.95 -4.56
CA PHE A 101 -1.98 9.27 -4.08
C PHE A 101 -0.71 10.08 -4.34
N PHE A 102 -0.51 10.58 -5.54
CA PHE A 102 0.68 11.38 -5.86
C PHE A 102 0.69 12.74 -5.13
N GLU A 103 -0.47 13.36 -4.93
CA GLU A 103 -0.58 14.59 -4.13
C GLU A 103 -0.17 14.36 -2.67
N VAL A 104 -0.71 13.32 -2.02
CA VAL A 104 -0.35 13.02 -0.62
C VAL A 104 1.10 12.56 -0.50
N LEU A 105 1.62 11.85 -1.50
CA LEU A 105 3.03 11.42 -1.56
C LEU A 105 3.96 12.63 -1.64
N GLN A 106 3.67 13.59 -2.51
CA GLN A 106 4.47 14.80 -2.65
C GLN A 106 4.40 15.67 -1.39
N SER A 107 3.21 15.85 -0.83
CA SER A 107 3.03 16.56 0.44
C SER A 107 3.80 15.89 1.58
N GLY A 108 3.75 14.56 1.65
CA GLY A 108 4.50 13.76 2.61
C GLY A 108 6.02 13.95 2.49
N ARG A 109 6.57 13.85 1.27
CA ARG A 109 8.00 14.10 1.01
C ARG A 109 8.43 15.48 1.47
N ASN A 110 7.64 16.52 1.17
CA ASN A 110 7.92 17.89 1.58
C ASN A 110 7.92 18.03 3.11
N SER A 111 6.88 17.51 3.78
CA SER A 111 6.75 17.60 5.24
C SER A 111 7.87 16.88 5.99
N ILE A 112 8.21 15.66 5.56
CA ILE A 112 9.27 14.86 6.17
C ILE A 112 10.64 15.51 5.98
N THR A 113 10.90 16.11 4.81
CA THR A 113 12.17 16.81 4.54
C THR A 113 12.31 18.09 5.36
N LEU A 114 11.24 18.89 5.48
CA LEU A 114 11.24 20.12 6.26
C LEU A 114 11.44 19.88 7.76
N LYS A 115 10.98 18.74 8.30
CA LYS A 115 11.19 18.35 9.70
C LYS A 115 12.64 17.98 10.02
N GLN A 116 13.52 17.82 9.02
CA GLN A 116 14.95 17.52 9.21
C GLN A 116 15.87 18.75 9.14
N GLY A 117 15.36 19.91 8.69
CA GLY A 117 16.11 21.17 8.63
C GLY A 117 15.84 22.03 9.86
#